data_AF-L9MK83-F1
#
_entry.id   AF-L9MK83-F1
#
_cell.length_a   1.000
_cell.length_b   1.000
_cell.length_c   1.000
_cell.angle_alpha   90.00
_cell.angle_beta   90.00
_cell.angle_gamma   90.00
#
_symmetry.space_group_name_H-M   'P 1'
#
loop_
_entity.id
_entity.type
_entity.pdbx_description
1 polymer ?
#
loop_
_entity_poly.entity_id
_entity_poly.type
_entity_poly.pdbx_seq_one_letter_code
_entity_poly.pdbx_strand_id
1 'polypeptide(L)' 'MAADSQLIIGKDGITFITPREFKVHAGQHQFKTGERISMPIFPLQQPICVECLMDAANRGLGIIRR' A
#
# COMPACT_ATOMS: atom_id res chain seq x y z
N MET A 1 24.44 -22.34 -17.37
CA MET A 1 24.78 -22.35 -15.93
C MET A 1 25.56 -21.09 -15.63
N ALA A 2 25.21 -20.34 -14.58
CA ALA A 2 25.87 -19.09 -14.17
C ALA A 2 27.00 -19.41 -13.17
N ALA A 3 28.07 -20.06 -13.64
CA ALA A 3 29.15 -20.55 -12.78
C ALA A 3 29.95 -19.41 -12.09
N ASP A 4 29.95 -18.20 -12.69
CA ASP A 4 30.78 -17.08 -12.24
C ASP A 4 29.98 -15.93 -11.60
N SER A 5 28.70 -16.14 -11.29
CA SER A 5 27.86 -15.10 -10.67
C SER A 5 27.68 -15.33 -9.18
N GLN A 6 27.92 -14.30 -8.36
CA GLN A 6 27.81 -14.38 -6.90
C GLN A 6 27.16 -13.13 -6.28
N LEU A 7 26.47 -13.34 -5.17
CA LEU A 7 25.95 -12.30 -4.29
C LEU A 7 26.61 -12.46 -2.91
N ILE A 8 27.34 -11.44 -2.46
CA ILE A 8 28.02 -11.44 -1.15
C ILE A 8 27.34 -10.41 -0.26
N ILE A 9 26.93 -10.83 0.95
CA ILE A 9 26.28 -9.98 1.95
C ILE A 9 27.16 -9.99 3.20
N GLY A 10 27.61 -8.81 3.63
CA GLY A 10 28.50 -8.66 4.77
C GLY A 10 28.23 -7.39 5.57
N LYS A 11 29.05 -7.15 6.58
CA LYS A 11 28.95 -5.97 7.46
C LYS A 11 29.02 -4.65 6.70
N ASP A 12 29.78 -4.62 5.61
CA ASP A 12 30.02 -3.42 4.81
C ASP A 12 28.98 -3.25 3.68
N GLY A 13 28.03 -4.18 3.52
CA GLY A 13 26.92 -4.07 2.57
C GLY A 13 26.77 -5.28 1.63
N ILE A 14 26.19 -5.02 0.45
CA ILE A 14 25.86 -6.02 -0.57
C ILE A 14 26.77 -5.81 -1.80
N THR A 15 27.43 -6.87 -2.25
CA THR A 15 28.30 -6.86 -3.45
C THR A 15 27.82 -7.87 -4.48
N PHE A 16 27.74 -7.46 -5.74
CA PHE A 16 27.35 -8.29 -6.88
C PHE A 16 28.57 -8.61 -7.73
N ILE A 17 28.83 -9.90 -7.96
CA ILE A 17 29.87 -10.38 -8.88
C ILE A 17 29.15 -11.00 -10.09
N THR A 18 29.42 -10.47 -11.28
CA THR A 18 28.89 -11.01 -12.54
C THR A 18 29.94 -10.87 -13.64
N PRO A 19 30.09 -11.87 -14.54
CA PRO A 19 31.06 -11.81 -15.63
C PRO A 19 30.67 -10.82 -16.75
N ARG A 20 29.43 -10.31 -16.75
CA ARG A 20 28.93 -9.34 -17.75
C ARG A 20 28.25 -8.17 -17.04
N GLU A 21 27.34 -7.49 -17.73
CA GLU A 21 26.61 -6.33 -17.22
C GLU A 21 25.59 -6.74 -16.15
N PHE A 22 25.58 -6.02 -15.02
CA PHE A 22 24.51 -6.08 -14.03
C PHE A 22 23.53 -4.94 -14.29
N LYS A 23 22.36 -5.24 -14.88
CA LYS A 23 21.28 -4.26 -15.07
C LYS A 23 20.33 -4.30 -13.88
N VAL A 24 20.31 -3.24 -13.09
CA VAL A 24 19.29 -3.02 -12.07
C VAL A 24 18.07 -2.42 -12.73
N HIS A 25 17.03 -3.24 -12.92
CA HIS A 25 15.70 -2.72 -13.24
C HIS A 25 15.07 -2.21 -11.94
N ALA A 26 15.48 -1.02 -11.51
CA ALA A 26 14.86 -0.34 -10.37
C ALA A 26 13.40 -0.05 -10.75
N GLY A 27 12.45 -0.88 -10.30
CA GLY A 27 11.06 -0.69 -10.71
C GLY A 27 10.04 -1.76 -10.36
N GLN A 28 10.29 -2.68 -9.43
CA GLN A 28 9.26 -3.67 -9.07
C GLN A 28 8.16 -3.14 -8.13
N HIS A 29 8.06 -1.83 -7.97
CA HIS A 29 6.91 -1.17 -7.37
C HIS A 29 6.34 -0.17 -8.36
N GLN A 30 5.28 -0.58 -9.07
CA GLN A 30 4.46 0.34 -9.85
C GLN A 30 3.46 0.97 -8.88
N PHE A 31 3.82 2.13 -8.31
CA PHE A 31 2.89 2.91 -7.50
C PHE A 31 1.81 3.49 -8.41
N LYS A 32 0.66 2.83 -8.48
CA LYS A 32 -0.53 3.39 -9.11
C LYS A 32 -1.13 4.41 -8.16
N THR A 33 -1.63 5.54 -8.70
CA THR A 33 -2.41 6.50 -7.91
C THR A 33 -3.62 5.80 -7.29
N GLY A 34 -4.13 6.31 -6.17
CA GLY A 34 -5.33 5.74 -5.56
C GLY A 34 -6.49 5.67 -6.55
N GLU A 35 -7.24 4.57 -6.51
CA GLU A 35 -8.43 4.38 -7.34
C GLU A 35 -9.64 5.06 -6.68
N ARG A 36 -10.42 5.82 -7.45
CA ARG A 36 -11.67 6.41 -6.95
C ARG A 36 -12.72 5.31 -6.88
N ILE A 37 -12.94 4.78 -5.68
CA ILE A 37 -14.01 3.81 -5.43
C ILE A 37 -15.36 4.52 -5.32
N SER A 38 -16.40 3.94 -5.92
CA SER A 38 -17.79 4.33 -5.68
C SER A 38 -18.24 3.70 -4.37
N MET A 39 -18.04 4.40 -3.26
CA MET A 39 -18.54 3.94 -1.96
C MET A 39 -20.01 4.37 -1.80
N PRO A 40 -20.91 3.47 -1.39
CA PRO A 40 -22.27 3.86 -1.04
C PRO A 40 -22.22 4.88 0.10
N ILE A 41 -22.79 6.04 -0.17
CA ILE A 41 -22.82 7.16 0.77
C ILE A 41 -24.06 6.97 1.66
N PHE A 42 -23.83 6.66 2.93
CA PHE A 42 -24.91 6.55 3.91
C PHE A 42 -24.88 7.72 4.89
N PRO A 43 -25.67 8.78 4.66
CA PRO A 43 -25.66 9.96 5.51
C PRO A 43 -26.32 9.68 6.86
N LEU A 44 -25.59 10.00 7.93
CA LEU A 44 -26.17 10.06 9.28
C LEU A 44 -26.84 11.43 9.52
N GLN A 45 -28.10 11.43 9.95
CA GLN A 45 -28.79 12.64 10.38
C GLN A 45 -28.28 13.10 11.75
N GLN A 46 -28.14 14.41 11.93
CA GLN A 46 -27.72 15.04 13.20
C GLN A 46 -28.91 15.77 13.85
N PRO A 47 -29.01 15.83 15.19
CA PRO A 47 -28.13 15.21 16.19
C PRO A 47 -28.38 13.69 16.34
N ILE A 48 -27.32 12.91 16.56
CA ILE A 48 -27.37 11.45 16.73
C ILE A 48 -26.81 11.07 18.10
N CYS A 49 -27.37 10.03 18.75
CA CYS A 49 -26.88 9.54 20.04
C CYS A 49 -25.50 8.88 19.92
N VAL A 50 -24.72 8.78 21.00
CA VAL A 50 -23.36 8.20 20.96
C VAL A 50 -23.42 6.72 20.58
N GLU A 51 -24.38 5.99 21.12
CA GLU A 51 -24.61 4.57 20.83
C GLU A 51 -25.00 4.38 19.36
N CYS A 52 -25.88 5.26 18.87
CA CYS A 52 -26.33 5.31 17.49
C CYS A 52 -25.16 5.60 16.52
N LEU A 53 -24.21 6.44 16.93
CA LEU A 53 -22.98 6.72 16.17
C LEU A 53 -22.07 5.50 16.10
N MET A 54 -21.92 4.75 17.19
CA MET A 54 -21.11 3.54 17.23
C MET A 54 -21.73 2.41 16.38
N ASP A 55 -23.04 2.20 16.45
CA ASP A 55 -23.76 1.26 15.60
C ASP A 55 -23.69 1.65 14.11
N ALA A 56 -23.82 2.94 13.81
CA ALA A 56 -23.64 3.47 12.47
C ALA A 56 -22.23 3.24 11.91
N ALA A 57 -21.18 3.45 12.70
CA ALA A 57 -19.80 3.18 12.30
C ALA A 57 -19.57 1.70 11.99
N ASN A 58 -20.13 0.79 12.82
CA ASN A 58 -20.06 -0.65 12.57
C ASN A 58 -20.78 -1.06 11.28
N ARG A 59 -21.81 -0.31 10.87
CA ARG A 59 -22.55 -0.51 9.61
C ARG A 59 -21.92 0.21 8.41
N GLY A 60 -20.79 0.90 8.61
CA GLY A 60 -20.11 1.65 7.55
C GLY A 60 -20.81 2.94 7.13
N LEU A 61 -21.66 3.50 7.99
CA LEU A 61 -22.33 4.78 7.76
C LEU A 61 -21.44 5.94 8.24
N GLY A 62 -21.55 7.11 7.61
CA GLY A 62 -20.67 8.25 7.86
C GLY A 62 -21.42 9.56 8.07
N ILE A 63 -20.81 10.47 8.83
CA ILE A 63 -21.30 11.85 8.94
C ILE A 63 -20.82 12.63 7.72
N ILE A 64 -21.76 13.17 6.97
CA ILE A 64 -21.49 14.11 5.87
C ILE A 64 -21.91 15.48 6.35
N ARG A 65 -20.94 16.39 6.48
CA ARG A 65 -21.27 17.81 6.64
C ARG A 65 -21.56 18.36 5.24
N ARG A 66 -22.81 18.77 5.02
CA ARG A 66 -23.17 19.60 3.87
C ARG A 66 -22.66 21.01 4.08
#